data_AF-X7ZMP8-F1
#
_entry.id   AF-X7ZMP8-F1
#
_cell.length_a   1.000
_cell.length_b   1.000
_cell.length_c   1.000
_cell.angle_alpha   90.00
_cell.angle_beta   90.00
_cell.angle_gamma   90.00
#
_symmetry.space_group_name_H-M   'P 1'
#
loop_
_entity.id
_entity.type
_entity.pdbx_description
1 polymer ?
#
loop_
_entity_poly.entity_id
_entity_poly.type
_entity_poly.pdbx_seq_one_letter_code
_entity_poly.pdbx_strand_id
1 'polypeptide(L)' 'MPSLNIGFTDEELVAVRDAAAGENLSLRAFVHRAAVVAASDRKRRVAEAAALVAQRSAELNRRLA' A
#
# COMPACT_ATOMS: atom_id res chain seq x y z
N MET A 1 1.92 -23.24 -2.07
CA MET A 1 1.70 -21.78 -2.03
C MET A 1 2.93 -21.13 -1.42
N PRO A 2 3.46 -20.04 -2.00
CA PRO A 2 4.58 -19.32 -1.39
C PRO A 2 4.16 -18.77 -0.02
N SER A 3 5.03 -18.91 0.97
CA SER A 3 4.82 -18.41 2.33
C SER A 3 5.90 -17.39 2.69
N LEU A 4 5.50 -16.36 3.44
CA LEU A 4 6.38 -15.37 4.02
C LEU A 4 6.30 -15.51 5.54
N ASN A 5 7.42 -15.82 6.18
CA ASN A 5 7.51 -15.86 7.64
C ASN A 5 8.11 -14.55 8.12
N ILE A 6 7.43 -13.88 9.03
CA ILE A 6 7.83 -12.59 9.59
C ILE A 6 7.69 -12.70 11.10
N GLY A 7 8.72 -12.29 11.82
CA GLY A 7 8.65 -12.14 13.27
C GLY A 7 7.90 -10.86 13.63
N PHE A 8 7.14 -10.93 14.71
CA PHE A 8 6.52 -9.76 15.33
C PHE A 8 6.94 -9.75 16.79
N THR A 9 7.13 -8.56 17.33
CA THR A 9 7.16 -8.36 18.79
C THR A 9 5.78 -8.63 19.39
N ASP A 10 5.73 -8.82 20.70
CA ASP A 10 4.46 -9.06 21.39
C ASP A 10 3.54 -7.84 21.28
N GLU A 11 4.10 -6.63 21.40
CA GLU A 11 3.36 -5.37 21.26
C GLU A 11 2.77 -5.21 19.86
N GLU A 12 3.54 -5.52 18.81
CA GLU A 12 3.05 -5.49 17.43
C GLU A 12 1.93 -6.51 17.22
N LEU A 13 2.06 -7.73 17.77
CA LEU A 13 1.01 -8.75 17.66
C LEU A 13 -0.28 -8.35 18.33
N VAL A 14 -0.22 -7.67 19.47
CA VAL A 14 -1.41 -7.14 20.15
C VAL A 14 -2.09 -6.11 19.25
N ALA A 15 -1.35 -5.12 18.75
CA ALA A 15 -1.89 -4.10 17.87
C ALA A 15 -2.52 -4.69 16.58
N VAL A 16 -1.87 -5.67 15.95
CA VAL A 16 -2.41 -6.32 14.74
C VAL A 16 -3.66 -7.16 15.06
N ARG A 17 -3.70 -7.82 16.22
CA ARG A 17 -4.89 -8.58 16.66
C ARG A 17 -6.08 -7.67 16.92
N ASP A 18 -5.87 -6.56 17.62
CA ASP A 18 -6.93 -5.61 17.92
C ASP A 18 -7.51 -5.01 16.63
N ALA A 19 -6.64 -4.66 15.67
CA ALA A 19 -7.06 -4.17 14.37
C ALA A 19 -7.84 -5.23 13.56
N ALA A 20 -7.37 -6.47 13.54
CA ALA A 20 -8.05 -7.57 12.86
C ALA A 20 -9.43 -7.88 13.50
N ALA A 21 -9.53 -7.82 14.82
CA ALA A 21 -10.77 -8.00 15.56
C ALA A 21 -11.78 -6.88 15.25
N GLY A 22 -11.33 -5.63 15.16
CA GLY A 22 -12.16 -4.49 14.76
C GLY A 22 -12.78 -4.64 13.37
N GLU A 23 -12.11 -5.38 12.47
CA GLU A 23 -12.60 -5.68 11.12
C GLU A 23 -13.32 -7.05 11.00
N ASN A 24 -13.47 -7.81 12.09
CA ASN A 24 -13.97 -9.19 12.08
C ASN A 24 -13.21 -10.10 11.09
N LEU A 25 -11.91 -9.89 10.94
CA LEU A 25 -11.03 -10.67 10.07
C LEU A 25 -10.13 -11.59 10.88
N SER A 26 -9.76 -12.73 10.28
CA SER A 26 -8.66 -13.53 10.82
C SER A 26 -7.35 -12.75 10.70
N LEU A 27 -6.45 -12.93 11.66
CA LEU A 27 -5.15 -12.24 11.69
C LEU A 27 -4.38 -12.38 10.37
N ARG A 28 -4.38 -13.59 9.80
CA ARG A 28 -3.70 -13.88 8.53
C ARG A 28 -4.35 -13.15 7.34
N ALA A 29 -5.69 -13.10 7.30
CA ALA A 29 -6.41 -12.38 6.24
C ALA A 29 -6.20 -10.87 6.32
N PHE A 30 -6.22 -10.33 7.54
CA PHE A 30 -5.93 -8.92 7.81
C PHE A 30 -4.52 -8.54 7.36
N VAL A 31 -3.49 -9.27 7.80
CA VAL A 31 -2.09 -9.00 7.43
C VAL A 31 -1.87 -9.15 5.92
N HIS A 32 -2.44 -10.18 5.30
CA HIS A 32 -2.35 -10.36 3.85
C HIS A 32 -2.99 -9.19 3.10
N ARG A 33 -4.19 -8.76 3.51
CA ARG A 33 -4.89 -7.62 2.90
C ARG A 33 -4.08 -6.33 3.08
N ALA A 34 -3.60 -6.06 4.29
CA ALA A 34 -2.79 -4.88 4.58
C ALA A 34 -1.52 -4.84 3.70
N ALA A 35 -0.82 -5.97 3.56
CA ALA A 35 0.37 -6.08 2.71
C ALA A 35 0.05 -5.84 1.21
N VAL A 36 -1.05 -6.41 0.72
CA VAL A 36 -1.49 -6.23 -0.68
C VAL A 36 -1.92 -4.79 -0.93
N VAL A 37 -2.64 -4.18 0.00
CA VAL A 37 -3.07 -2.77 -0.09
C VAL A 37 -1.86 -1.86 -0.09
N ALA A 38 -0.93 -2.03 0.85
CA ALA A 38 0.29 -1.23 0.92
C ALA A 38 1.14 -1.35 -0.37
N ALA A 39 1.26 -2.55 -0.93
CA ALA A 39 1.95 -2.77 -2.20
C ALA A 39 1.24 -2.10 -3.39
N SER A 40 -0.09 -2.13 -3.40
CA SER A 40 -0.92 -1.56 -4.46
C SER A 40 -0.98 -0.03 -4.40
N ASP A 41 -1.09 0.52 -3.20
CA ASP A 41 -1.09 1.97 -2.95
C ASP A 41 0.25 2.60 -3.32
N ARG A 42 1.36 1.92 -3.07
CA ARG A 42 2.68 2.36 -3.54
C ARG A 42 2.72 2.47 -5.06
N LYS A 43 2.13 1.50 -5.79
CA LYS A 43 2.02 1.56 -7.25
C LYS A 43 1.11 2.70 -7.71
N ARG A 44 -0.05 2.88 -7.06
CA ARG A 44 -1.00 3.94 -7.39
C ARG A 44 -0.37 5.33 -7.20
N ARG A 45 0.28 5.58 -6.06
CA ARG A 45 0.95 6.87 -5.79
C ARG A 45 2.05 7.18 -6.80
N VAL A 46 2.82 6.17 -7.22
CA VAL A 46 3.84 6.35 -8.27
C VAL A 46 3.20 6.64 -9.63
N ALA A 47 2.11 5.96 -9.99
CA ALA A 47 1.40 6.21 -11.23
C ALA A 47 0.76 7.62 -11.26
N GLU A 48 0.17 8.06 -10.16
CA GLU A 48 -0.40 9.41 -10.01
C GLU A 48 0.67 10.49 -10.10
N ALA A 49 1.83 10.30 -9.45
CA ALA A 49 2.96 11.22 -9.56
C ALA A 49 3.51 11.28 -11.01
N ALA A 50 3.62 10.13 -11.69
CA ALA A 50 4.04 10.07 -13.09
C ALA A 50 3.03 10.77 -14.02
N ALA A 51 1.73 10.61 -13.79
CA ALA A 51 0.69 11.28 -14.55
C ALA A 51 0.72 12.81 -14.37
N LEU A 52 0.99 13.28 -13.14
CA LEU A 52 1.13 14.70 -12.85
C LEU A 52 2.34 15.30 -13.57
N VAL A 53 3.49 14.61 -13.57
CA VAL A 53 4.69 15.03 -14.30
C VAL A 53 4.44 15.05 -15.81
N ALA A 54 3.79 14.02 -16.35
CA ALA A 54 3.46 13.96 -17.78
C ALA A 54 2.52 15.11 -18.21
N GLN A 55 1.50 15.43 -17.40
CA GLN A 55 0.62 16.59 -17.66
C GLN A 55 1.39 17.90 -17.64
N ARG A 56 2.25 18.11 -16.63
CA ARG A 56 3.05 19.33 -16.51
C ARG A 56 4.05 19.49 -17.65
N SER A 57 4.72 18.41 -18.07
CA SER A 57 5.61 18.41 -19.23
C SER A 57 4.88 18.68 -20.55
N ALA A 58 3.67 18.12 -20.73
CA ALA A 58 2.84 18.39 -21.90
C ALA A 58 2.27 19.82 -21.92
N GLU A 59 2.02 20.42 -20.75
CA GLU A 59 1.65 21.83 -20.62
C GLU A 59 2.83 22.75 -20.95
N LEU A 60 4.04 22.43 -20.46
CA LEU A 60 5.24 23.21 -20.74
C LEU A 60 5.63 23.14 -22.22
N ASN A 61 5.61 21.95 -22.82
CA ASN A 61 5.92 21.77 -24.25
C ASN A 61 4.95 22.54 -25.16
N ARG A 62 3.69 22.72 -24.75
CA ARG A 62 2.72 23.55 -25.48
C ARG A 62 2.95 25.05 -25.34
N ARG A 63 3.66 25.50 -24.29
CA ARG A 63 3.98 26.91 -24.06
C ARG A 63 5.32 27.34 -24.64
N LEU A 64 6.20 26.36 -24.90
CA LEU A 64 7.55 26.58 -25.44
C LEU A 64 7.64 26.32 -26.95
N ALA A 65 6.56 25.89 -27.59
CA ALA A 65 6.42 25.71 -29.04
C ALA A 65 5.57 26.85 -29.62
#